data_AF-A0A8S1A311-F1
#
_entry.id   AF-A0A8S1A311-F1
#
_cell.length_a   1.000
_cell.length_b   1.000
_cell.length_c   1.000
_cell.angle_alpha   90.00
_cell.angle_beta   90.00
_cell.angle_gamma   90.00
#
_symmetry.space_group_name_H-M   'P 1'
#
loop_
_entity.id
_entity.type
_entity.pdbx_description
1 polymer ?
#
loop_
_entity_poly.entity_id
_entity_poly.type
_entity_poly.pdbx_seq_one_letter_code
_entity_poly.pdbx_strand_id
1 'polypeptide(L)'
;MIRILVLAVTALVVKSEEEVMRNLTTVTWAHAVNNKTYLDAALASDICMLEADIVLGTIIGKEGPPIPVMAHPPATSSDLSLADFLSTVAKYNNVNSKQKGVKLDFKSIEAYEKSQELIAQYSKPQITFPLWLNADILPGPVDSTTKPVDPVKFLELGAKHPRAVLSVGWTTNYGGSITEGEYSGEQIGTMLRMINEHRINQTVTFPVRAGLAANSQPVILDLLRETSSLNCSMTVWSSEGDHVEVNRLRALILTVGLERTYLDVPQDLAAKLHLPPPDAKKN
;
A
#
# COMPACT_ATOMS: atom_id res chain seq x y z
N MET A 1 24.69 21.72 66.07
CA MET A 1 24.76 22.37 64.74
C MET A 1 24.27 21.38 63.70
N ILE A 2 23.03 21.54 63.23
CA ILE A 2 22.41 20.68 62.21
C ILE A 2 22.74 21.29 60.84
N ARG A 3 23.44 20.56 59.99
CA ARG A 3 23.71 20.95 58.60
C ARG A 3 22.51 20.54 57.74
N ILE A 4 21.79 21.52 57.22
CA ILE A 4 20.74 21.32 56.23
C ILE A 4 21.42 21.15 54.86
N LEU A 5 21.25 19.99 54.25
CA LEU A 5 21.66 19.68 52.89
C LEU A 5 20.54 20.14 51.94
N VAL A 6 20.80 21.20 51.16
CA VAL A 6 19.86 21.65 50.12
C VAL A 6 20.14 20.81 48.86
N LEU A 7 19.25 19.86 48.55
CA LEU A 7 19.23 19.21 47.24
C LEU A 7 18.63 20.17 46.22
N ALA A 8 19.45 20.63 45.27
CA ALA A 8 18.97 21.29 44.07
C ALA A 8 18.39 20.24 43.12
N VAL A 9 17.07 20.24 42.93
CA VAL A 9 16.41 19.45 41.89
C VAL A 9 16.49 20.24 40.59
N THR A 10 17.38 19.84 39.69
CA THR A 10 17.40 20.36 38.32
C THR A 10 16.25 19.71 37.54
N ALA A 11 15.22 20.49 37.23
CA ALA A 11 14.18 20.08 36.30
C ALA A 11 14.79 19.93 34.90
N LEU A 12 14.85 18.70 34.40
CA LEU A 12 15.15 18.40 33.00
C LEU A 12 13.97 18.88 32.15
N VAL A 13 14.18 19.97 31.41
CA VAL A 13 13.26 20.39 30.36
C VAL A 13 13.38 19.37 29.22
N VAL A 14 12.44 18.44 29.16
CA VAL A 14 12.22 17.64 27.96
C VAL A 14 11.63 18.58 26.92
N LYS A 15 12.44 18.99 25.94
CA LYS A 15 11.91 19.55 24.70
C LYS A 15 11.14 18.42 24.01
N SER A 16 9.81 18.49 24.04
CA SER A 16 9.00 17.75 23.07
C SER A 16 9.31 18.35 21.70
N GLU A 17 10.10 17.65 20.89
CA GLU A 17 10.01 17.85 19.45
C GLU A 17 8.57 17.49 19.09
N GLU A 18 7.78 18.50 18.72
CA GLU A 18 6.49 18.31 18.09
C GLU A 18 6.79 17.48 16.83
N GLU A 19 6.56 16.17 16.89
CA GLU A 19 6.70 15.29 15.75
C GLU A 19 5.78 15.84 14.68
N VAL A 20 6.37 16.39 13.60
CA VAL A 20 5.59 16.90 12.47
C VAL A 20 4.74 15.75 11.99
N MET A 21 3.44 15.82 12.24
CA MET A 21 2.50 14.75 11.89
C MET A 21 2.56 14.55 10.38
N ARG A 22 3.09 13.40 9.96
CA ARG A 22 3.30 13.11 8.54
C ARG A 22 1.94 12.88 7.88
N ASN A 23 1.47 13.77 7.01
CA ASN A 23 0.23 13.55 6.27
C ASN A 23 0.45 12.57 5.09
N LEU A 24 0.19 11.28 5.30
CA LEU A 24 0.35 10.22 4.28
C LEU A 24 -0.68 10.30 3.15
N THR A 25 -1.79 11.02 3.33
CA THR A 25 -2.79 11.23 2.26
C THR A 25 -2.27 12.09 1.11
N THR A 26 -1.12 12.75 1.30
CA THR A 26 -0.45 13.55 0.27
C THR A 26 0.53 12.76 -0.60
N VAL A 27 0.78 11.49 -0.28
CA VAL A 27 1.55 10.59 -1.14
C VAL A 27 0.75 10.33 -2.40
N THR A 28 1.33 10.67 -3.55
CA THR A 28 0.68 10.53 -4.86
C THR A 28 1.13 9.25 -5.56
N TRP A 29 0.24 8.71 -6.41
CA TRP A 29 0.38 7.40 -7.03
C TRP A 29 0.26 7.50 -8.55
N ALA A 30 1.12 6.79 -9.27
CA ALA A 30 0.88 6.40 -10.65
C ALA A 30 0.33 4.98 -10.60
N HIS A 31 -0.94 4.83 -10.94
CA HIS A 31 -1.63 3.54 -10.93
C HIS A 31 -1.45 2.81 -12.27
N ALA A 32 -1.33 1.49 -12.25
CA ALA A 32 -1.21 0.62 -13.41
C ALA A 32 -0.07 1.00 -14.37
N VAL A 33 1.14 1.20 -13.85
CA VAL A 33 2.36 1.51 -14.63
C VAL A 33 2.88 0.28 -15.38
N ASN A 34 2.06 -0.17 -16.34
CA ASN A 34 2.17 -1.49 -16.97
C ASN A 34 2.91 -1.51 -18.32
N ASN A 35 3.52 -0.40 -18.73
CA ASN A 35 4.28 -0.34 -19.98
C ASN A 35 5.41 0.69 -19.89
N LYS A 36 6.40 0.57 -20.77
CA LYS A 36 7.60 1.43 -20.77
C LYS A 36 7.27 2.90 -20.92
N THR A 37 6.38 3.23 -21.85
CA THR A 37 6.02 4.63 -22.14
C THR A 37 5.46 5.32 -20.90
N TYR A 38 4.57 4.63 -20.17
CA TYR A 38 3.98 5.17 -18.97
C TYR A 38 4.95 5.16 -17.78
N LEU A 39 5.83 4.16 -17.66
CA LEU A 39 6.92 4.16 -16.69
C LEU A 39 7.81 5.40 -16.85
N ASP A 40 8.24 5.70 -18.08
CA ASP A 40 9.08 6.87 -18.36
C ASP A 40 8.36 8.18 -17.98
N ALA A 41 7.08 8.31 -18.32
CA ALA A 41 6.28 9.48 -17.96
C ALA A 41 6.11 9.62 -16.44
N ALA A 42 5.85 8.52 -15.72
CA ALA A 42 5.66 8.52 -14.28
C ALA A 42 6.97 8.84 -13.53
N LEU A 43 8.11 8.35 -14.02
CA LEU A 43 9.44 8.69 -13.52
C LEU A 43 9.74 10.19 -13.71
N ALA A 44 9.35 10.78 -14.84
CA ALA A 44 9.56 12.21 -15.11
C ALA A 44 8.65 13.16 -14.32
N SER A 45 7.57 12.64 -13.71
CA SER A 45 6.59 13.44 -12.95
C SER A 45 7.02 13.71 -11.50
N ASP A 46 6.18 14.41 -10.73
CA ASP A 46 6.34 14.61 -9.29
C ASP A 46 5.66 13.52 -8.42
N ILE A 47 5.14 12.45 -9.04
CA ILE A 47 4.48 11.35 -8.32
C ILE A 47 5.43 10.67 -7.32
N CYS A 48 4.92 10.24 -6.17
CA CYS A 48 5.72 9.58 -5.13
C CYS A 48 5.87 8.07 -5.33
N MET A 49 4.79 7.37 -5.67
CA MET A 49 4.72 5.90 -5.72
C MET A 49 4.34 5.42 -7.12
N LEU A 50 5.00 4.37 -7.59
CA LEU A 50 4.65 3.66 -8.83
C LEU A 50 4.01 2.34 -8.45
N GLU A 51 2.72 2.20 -8.76
CA GLU A 51 2.00 0.94 -8.63
C GLU A 51 1.94 0.28 -10.01
N ALA A 52 2.19 -1.04 -10.06
CA ALA A 52 2.12 -1.79 -11.30
C ALA A 52 1.64 -3.22 -11.06
N ASP A 53 0.79 -3.68 -11.97
CA ASP A 53 0.18 -5.00 -11.95
C ASP A 53 1.13 -6.04 -12.51
N ILE A 54 1.17 -7.22 -11.90
CA ILE A 54 2.09 -8.29 -12.29
C ILE A 54 1.32 -9.57 -12.56
N VAL A 55 1.51 -10.07 -13.77
CA VAL A 55 1.02 -11.38 -14.23
C VAL A 55 2.18 -12.22 -14.74
N LEU A 56 1.95 -13.52 -14.81
CA LEU A 56 2.85 -14.44 -15.52
C LEU A 56 2.50 -14.39 -17.01
N GLY A 57 3.44 -13.94 -17.84
CA GLY A 57 3.17 -13.61 -19.24
C GLY A 57 4.42 -13.53 -20.11
N THR A 58 4.30 -12.93 -21.29
CA THR A 58 5.42 -12.80 -22.26
C THR A 58 5.74 -11.35 -22.59
N ILE A 59 6.98 -11.11 -23.05
CA ILE A 59 7.34 -9.82 -23.61
C ILE A 59 6.90 -9.76 -25.07
N ILE A 60 6.22 -8.68 -25.45
CA ILE A 60 5.74 -8.46 -26.81
C ILE A 60 6.90 -8.62 -27.80
N GLY A 61 6.70 -9.48 -28.80
CA GLY A 61 7.69 -9.74 -29.85
C GLY A 61 8.90 -10.59 -29.42
N LYS A 62 8.88 -11.22 -28.23
CA LYS A 62 9.89 -12.17 -27.79
C LYS A 62 9.30 -13.55 -27.52
N GLU A 63 9.95 -14.58 -28.05
CA GLU A 63 9.65 -15.96 -27.69
C GLU A 63 10.33 -16.35 -26.38
N GLY A 64 9.70 -17.24 -25.61
CA GLY A 64 10.26 -17.74 -24.36
C GLY A 64 9.20 -18.26 -23.39
N PRO A 65 9.62 -18.88 -22.28
CA PRO A 65 8.70 -19.28 -21.23
C PRO A 65 8.06 -18.04 -20.58
N PRO A 66 6.86 -18.17 -19.99
CA PRO A 66 6.25 -17.08 -19.25
C PRO A 66 7.14 -16.60 -18.09
N ILE A 67 7.27 -15.28 -17.98
CA ILE A 67 7.99 -14.55 -16.92
C ILE A 67 7.07 -13.50 -16.27
N PRO A 68 7.40 -12.97 -15.07
CA PRO A 68 6.67 -11.85 -14.50
C PRO A 68 6.77 -10.60 -15.39
N VAL A 69 5.63 -10.10 -15.86
CA VAL A 69 5.52 -8.92 -16.71
C VAL A 69 4.53 -7.93 -16.13
N MET A 70 4.72 -6.65 -16.43
CA MET A 70 3.86 -5.57 -15.96
C MET A 70 2.59 -5.53 -16.81
N ALA A 71 1.49 -6.11 -16.33
CA ALA A 71 0.21 -6.15 -17.03
C ALA A 71 -0.94 -6.50 -16.08
N HIS A 72 -2.12 -5.96 -16.39
CA HIS A 72 -3.37 -6.29 -15.71
C HIS A 72 -4.19 -7.30 -16.52
N PRO A 73 -4.78 -8.35 -15.91
CA PRO A 73 -5.69 -9.26 -16.58
C PRO A 73 -6.82 -8.52 -17.33
N PRO A 74 -7.26 -8.99 -18.51
CA PRO A 74 -6.88 -10.26 -19.14
C PRO A 74 -5.58 -10.20 -19.95
N ALA A 75 -4.85 -9.08 -19.94
CA ALA A 75 -3.58 -8.99 -20.64
C ALA A 75 -2.54 -9.91 -19.98
N THR A 76 -1.87 -10.72 -20.80
CA THR A 76 -0.78 -11.64 -20.40
C THR A 76 0.52 -11.34 -21.16
N SER A 77 0.61 -10.16 -21.76
CA SER A 77 1.83 -9.70 -22.42
C SER A 77 2.03 -8.21 -22.19
N SER A 78 3.29 -7.78 -22.17
CA SER A 78 3.69 -6.38 -21.97
C SER A 78 5.00 -6.10 -22.72
N ASP A 79 5.31 -4.84 -22.95
CA ASP A 79 6.65 -4.43 -23.40
C ASP A 79 7.65 -4.32 -22.23
N LEU A 80 7.18 -4.54 -21.00
CA LEU A 80 7.89 -4.28 -19.75
C LEU A 80 7.88 -5.51 -18.82
N SER A 81 9.06 -6.07 -18.55
CA SER A 81 9.23 -7.13 -17.55
C SER A 81 9.33 -6.56 -16.14
N LEU A 82 9.07 -7.38 -15.11
CA LEU A 82 9.34 -6.98 -13.73
C LEU A 82 10.82 -6.62 -13.50
N ALA A 83 11.72 -7.39 -14.09
CA ALA A 83 13.16 -7.14 -13.97
C ALA A 83 13.54 -5.78 -14.58
N ASP A 84 13.03 -5.46 -15.77
CA ASP A 84 13.29 -4.19 -16.43
C ASP A 84 12.68 -3.02 -15.66
N PHE A 85 11.44 -3.17 -15.15
CA PHE A 85 10.77 -2.15 -14.34
C PHE A 85 11.61 -1.81 -13.10
N LEU A 86 11.95 -2.80 -12.27
CA LEU A 86 12.69 -2.57 -11.03
C LEU A 86 14.09 -2.01 -11.29
N SER A 87 14.76 -2.51 -12.34
CA SER A 87 16.08 -2.00 -12.76
C SER A 87 16.00 -0.54 -13.20
N THR A 88 14.98 -0.18 -13.96
CA THR A 88 14.76 1.19 -14.44
C THR A 88 14.48 2.14 -13.29
N VAL A 89 13.56 1.78 -12.38
CA VAL A 89 13.24 2.58 -11.20
C VAL A 89 14.46 2.76 -10.29
N ALA A 90 15.22 1.69 -10.05
CA ALA A 90 16.42 1.78 -9.22
C ALA A 90 17.50 2.67 -9.84
N LYS A 91 17.72 2.58 -11.16
CA LYS A 91 18.66 3.47 -11.88
C LYS A 91 18.23 4.93 -11.78
N TYR A 92 16.94 5.22 -11.96
CA TYR A 92 16.39 6.56 -11.76
C TYR A 92 16.64 7.05 -10.33
N ASN A 93 16.30 6.23 -9.33
CA ASN A 93 16.42 6.59 -7.91
C ASN A 93 17.87 6.79 -7.44
N ASN A 94 18.85 6.18 -8.10
CA ASN A 94 20.27 6.33 -7.74
C ASN A 94 20.86 7.70 -8.11
N VAL A 95 20.24 8.42 -9.05
CA VAL A 95 20.76 9.71 -9.56
C VAL A 95 19.81 10.89 -9.34
N ASN A 96 18.59 10.63 -8.84
CA ASN A 96 17.60 11.65 -8.56
C ASN A 96 17.33 11.78 -7.06
N SER A 97 17.23 13.01 -6.55
CA SER A 97 16.93 13.28 -5.14
C SER A 97 15.48 12.96 -4.77
N LYS A 98 14.55 13.12 -5.72
CA LYS A 98 13.14 12.71 -5.57
C LYS A 98 12.98 11.25 -5.97
N GLN A 99 13.29 10.34 -5.04
CA GLN A 99 13.13 8.91 -5.29
C GLN A 99 11.65 8.51 -5.38
N LYS A 100 11.38 7.51 -6.22
CA LYS A 100 10.07 6.88 -6.40
C LYS A 100 9.99 5.61 -5.57
N GLY A 101 8.92 5.46 -4.81
CA GLY A 101 8.57 4.17 -4.22
C GLY A 101 7.91 3.24 -5.22
N VAL A 102 7.86 1.95 -4.88
CA VAL A 102 7.32 0.90 -5.74
C VAL A 102 6.28 0.10 -4.99
N LYS A 103 5.12 -0.14 -5.60
CA LYS A 103 4.09 -1.08 -5.16
C LYS A 103 3.85 -2.11 -6.25
N LEU A 104 4.19 -3.36 -5.97
CA LEU A 104 4.10 -4.48 -6.89
C LEU A 104 2.77 -5.21 -6.63
N ASP A 105 1.79 -5.09 -7.52
CA ASP A 105 0.48 -5.73 -7.36
C ASP A 105 0.40 -7.07 -8.08
N PHE A 106 0.55 -8.16 -7.33
CA PHE A 106 0.54 -9.52 -7.87
C PHE A 106 -0.89 -10.00 -8.09
N LYS A 107 -1.22 -10.35 -9.33
CA LYS A 107 -2.53 -10.87 -9.71
C LYS A 107 -2.63 -12.41 -9.62
N SER A 108 -1.52 -13.08 -9.32
CA SER A 108 -1.47 -14.53 -9.12
C SER A 108 -0.30 -14.95 -8.25
N ILE A 109 -0.41 -16.11 -7.58
CA ILE A 109 0.68 -16.62 -6.74
C ILE A 109 1.86 -17.10 -7.58
N GLU A 110 1.62 -17.61 -8.78
CA GLU A 110 2.66 -18.10 -9.70
C GLU A 110 3.55 -16.95 -10.18
N ALA A 111 2.96 -15.78 -10.43
CA ALA A 111 3.70 -14.56 -10.74
C ALA A 111 4.58 -14.14 -9.55
N TYR A 112 4.03 -14.19 -8.33
CA TYR A 112 4.76 -13.83 -7.12
C TYR A 112 5.91 -14.80 -6.79
N GLU A 113 5.69 -16.11 -6.92
CA GLU A 113 6.70 -17.17 -6.76
C GLU A 113 7.87 -16.96 -7.73
N LYS A 114 7.58 -16.70 -9.01
CA LYS A 114 8.61 -16.44 -10.03
C LYS A 114 9.32 -15.09 -9.87
N SER A 115 8.80 -14.21 -9.03
CA SER A 115 9.35 -12.87 -8.81
C SER A 115 10.33 -12.78 -7.65
N GLN A 116 10.40 -13.80 -6.78
CA GLN A 116 11.14 -13.73 -5.52
C GLN A 116 12.62 -13.34 -5.68
N GLU A 117 13.32 -13.96 -6.64
CA GLU A 117 14.72 -13.64 -6.91
C GLU A 117 14.90 -12.22 -7.46
N LEU A 118 13.97 -11.78 -8.32
CA LEU A 118 13.98 -10.45 -8.91
C LEU A 118 13.77 -9.36 -7.84
N ILE A 119 12.89 -9.61 -6.87
CA ILE A 119 12.57 -8.71 -5.76
C ILE A 119 13.69 -8.68 -4.72
N ALA A 120 14.35 -9.82 -4.45
CA ALA A 120 15.32 -9.97 -3.35
C ALA A 120 16.48 -8.95 -3.40
N GLN A 121 16.89 -8.51 -4.59
CA GLN A 121 17.93 -7.48 -4.72
C GLN A 121 17.46 -6.09 -4.27
N TYR A 122 16.17 -5.81 -4.38
CA TYR A 122 15.55 -4.52 -4.04
C TYR A 122 15.04 -4.46 -2.59
N SER A 123 14.99 -5.59 -1.89
CA SER A 123 14.67 -5.65 -0.46
C SER A 123 15.88 -5.53 0.47
N LYS A 124 17.10 -5.27 -0.05
CA LYS A 124 18.37 -5.21 0.73
C LYS A 124 18.63 -3.85 1.38
N PRO A 125 19.32 -3.77 2.55
CA PRO A 125 19.54 -2.54 3.35
C PRO A 125 19.99 -1.28 2.59
N GLN A 126 20.67 -1.47 1.48
CA GLN A 126 21.28 -0.46 0.61
C GLN A 126 20.27 0.20 -0.34
N ILE A 127 19.07 -0.36 -0.46
CA ILE A 127 17.98 0.19 -1.24
C ILE A 127 17.19 1.15 -0.36
N THR A 128 17.13 2.42 -0.77
CA THR A 128 16.62 3.52 0.05
C THR A 128 15.17 3.88 -0.24
N PHE A 129 14.62 3.43 -1.36
CA PHE A 129 13.22 3.67 -1.73
C PHE A 129 12.31 2.57 -1.18
N PRO A 130 11.04 2.88 -0.84
CA PRO A 130 10.13 1.90 -0.30
C PRO A 130 9.67 0.91 -1.38
N LEU A 131 9.57 -0.35 -1.00
CA LEU A 131 9.08 -1.46 -1.82
C LEU A 131 7.88 -2.09 -1.12
N TRP A 132 6.76 -2.19 -1.81
CA TRP A 132 5.52 -2.76 -1.29
C TRP A 132 5.15 -3.99 -2.11
N LEU A 133 4.77 -5.05 -1.42
CA LEU A 133 4.29 -6.30 -2.02
C LEU A 133 2.79 -6.32 -1.81
N ASN A 134 2.03 -6.14 -2.89
CA ASN A 134 0.59 -6.04 -2.88
C ASN A 134 -0.06 -7.28 -3.47
N ALA A 135 -1.14 -7.75 -2.84
CA ALA A 135 -2.05 -8.71 -3.44
C ALA A 135 -3.39 -8.71 -2.69
N ASP A 136 -4.45 -9.02 -3.42
CA ASP A 136 -5.72 -9.44 -2.84
C ASP A 136 -5.63 -10.92 -2.46
N ILE A 137 -5.39 -11.19 -1.17
CA ILE A 137 -5.11 -12.54 -0.67
C ILE A 137 -6.34 -13.23 -0.05
N LEU A 138 -7.42 -12.48 0.18
CA LEU A 138 -8.66 -12.98 0.75
C LEU A 138 -9.88 -12.60 -0.11
N PRO A 139 -10.97 -13.37 -0.06
CA PRO A 139 -12.23 -12.96 -0.67
C PRO A 139 -12.84 -11.78 0.09
N GLY A 140 -13.25 -10.75 -0.64
CA GLY A 140 -13.83 -9.55 -0.05
C GLY A 140 -15.31 -9.36 -0.37
N PRO A 141 -15.83 -8.14 -0.14
CA PRO A 141 -17.25 -7.85 -0.25
C PRO A 141 -17.83 -8.06 -1.64
N VAL A 142 -19.16 -8.21 -1.64
CA VAL A 142 -20.02 -8.25 -2.83
C VAL A 142 -19.73 -9.43 -3.76
N ASP A 143 -19.43 -10.58 -3.17
CA ASP A 143 -19.34 -11.89 -3.85
C ASP A 143 -18.42 -11.87 -5.08
N SER A 144 -17.22 -11.30 -4.90
CA SER A 144 -16.21 -11.27 -5.95
C SER A 144 -15.89 -12.67 -6.47
N THR A 145 -16.00 -12.84 -7.79
CA THR A 145 -15.62 -14.09 -8.47
C THR A 145 -14.12 -14.18 -8.76
N THR A 146 -13.36 -13.10 -8.51
CA THR A 146 -11.92 -13.08 -8.68
C THR A 146 -11.28 -14.00 -7.65
N LYS A 147 -10.49 -14.96 -8.14
CA LYS A 147 -9.72 -15.86 -7.28
C LYS A 147 -8.64 -15.05 -6.52
N PRO A 148 -8.63 -15.05 -5.18
CA PRO A 148 -7.56 -14.42 -4.42
C PRO A 148 -6.21 -15.11 -4.65
N VAL A 149 -5.13 -14.35 -4.49
CA VAL A 149 -3.77 -14.91 -4.40
C VAL A 149 -3.68 -15.80 -3.16
N ASP A 150 -2.96 -16.93 -3.25
CA ASP A 150 -2.81 -17.86 -2.13
C ASP A 150 -2.23 -17.14 -0.89
N PRO A 151 -3.00 -17.03 0.21
CA PRO A 151 -2.63 -16.16 1.32
C PRO A 151 -1.44 -16.71 2.11
N VAL A 152 -1.36 -18.03 2.28
CA VAL A 152 -0.29 -18.70 3.03
C VAL A 152 1.04 -18.50 2.31
N LYS A 153 1.09 -18.86 1.03
CA LYS A 153 2.30 -18.70 0.23
C LYS A 153 2.71 -17.25 0.08
N PHE A 154 1.74 -16.33 -0.09
CA PHE A 154 2.05 -14.90 -0.20
C PHE A 154 2.77 -14.38 1.05
N LEU A 155 2.25 -14.71 2.24
CA LEU A 155 2.83 -14.28 3.51
C LEU A 155 4.20 -14.94 3.77
N GLU A 156 4.33 -16.25 3.54
CA GLU A 156 5.59 -16.99 3.73
C GLU A 156 6.72 -16.46 2.83
N LEU A 157 6.41 -16.16 1.57
CA LEU A 157 7.36 -15.57 0.64
C LEU A 157 7.64 -14.10 0.98
N GLY A 158 6.62 -13.33 1.39
CA GLY A 158 6.76 -11.94 1.84
C GLY A 158 7.72 -11.77 3.01
N ALA A 159 7.72 -12.73 3.94
CA ALA A 159 8.62 -12.77 5.09
C ALA A 159 10.11 -12.82 4.70
N LYS A 160 10.45 -13.25 3.48
CA LYS A 160 11.83 -13.23 2.96
C LYS A 160 12.31 -11.81 2.61
N HIS A 161 11.40 -10.85 2.58
CA HIS A 161 11.67 -9.46 2.23
C HIS A 161 11.33 -8.52 3.41
N PRO A 162 11.99 -8.62 4.57
CA PRO A 162 11.55 -7.99 5.83
C PRO A 162 11.50 -6.45 5.83
N ARG A 163 12.08 -5.81 4.82
CA ARG A 163 12.06 -4.35 4.62
C ARG A 163 10.98 -3.88 3.66
N ALA A 164 10.32 -4.80 2.97
CA ALA A 164 9.16 -4.49 2.14
C ALA A 164 7.93 -4.34 3.04
N VAL A 165 7.03 -3.44 2.65
CA VAL A 165 5.70 -3.31 3.24
C VAL A 165 4.81 -4.40 2.64
N LEU A 166 4.09 -5.14 3.48
CA LEU A 166 3.05 -6.05 3.00
C LEU A 166 1.75 -5.26 2.83
N SER A 167 1.21 -5.24 1.62
CA SER A 167 -0.05 -4.60 1.27
C SER A 167 -1.08 -5.69 0.98
N VAL A 168 -1.83 -6.12 2.00
CA VAL A 168 -2.67 -7.32 1.93
C VAL A 168 -4.15 -6.96 1.88
N GLY A 169 -4.76 -7.25 0.74
CA GLY A 169 -6.12 -6.84 0.43
C GLY A 169 -7.13 -7.97 0.34
N TRP A 170 -8.32 -7.58 -0.11
CA TRP A 170 -9.40 -8.48 -0.43
C TRP A 170 -9.86 -8.26 -1.86
N THR A 171 -10.22 -9.32 -2.56
CA THR A 171 -10.85 -9.19 -3.87
C THR A 171 -12.20 -8.48 -3.72
N THR A 172 -12.57 -7.61 -4.66
CA THR A 172 -13.83 -6.85 -4.59
C THR A 172 -14.59 -6.92 -5.90
N ASN A 173 -15.93 -6.92 -5.82
CA ASN A 173 -16.82 -6.78 -6.96
C ASN A 173 -17.74 -5.58 -6.74
N TYR A 174 -17.15 -4.40 -6.82
CA TYR A 174 -17.80 -3.11 -6.62
C TYR A 174 -17.62 -2.23 -7.87
N GLY A 175 -18.48 -1.25 -8.07
CA GLY A 175 -18.48 -0.37 -9.24
C GLY A 175 -19.49 -0.78 -10.31
N GLY A 176 -19.65 0.07 -11.33
CA GLY A 176 -20.67 -0.11 -12.37
C GLY A 176 -22.09 -0.06 -11.78
N SER A 177 -22.83 -1.16 -11.87
CA SER A 177 -24.18 -1.27 -11.28
C SER A 177 -24.18 -1.57 -9.79
N ILE A 178 -23.03 -1.90 -9.20
CA ILE A 178 -22.89 -2.27 -7.79
C ILE A 178 -22.36 -1.05 -7.02
N THR A 179 -23.24 -0.35 -6.33
CA THR A 179 -22.92 0.89 -5.60
C THR A 179 -23.02 0.75 -4.08
N GLU A 180 -23.39 -0.42 -3.57
CA GLU A 180 -23.52 -0.71 -2.14
C GLU A 180 -22.70 -1.93 -1.75
N GLY A 181 -22.28 -1.97 -0.48
CA GLY A 181 -21.48 -3.04 0.09
C GLY A 181 -20.61 -2.53 1.25
N GLU A 182 -20.11 -3.47 2.03
CA GLU A 182 -19.24 -3.21 3.18
C GLU A 182 -18.36 -4.44 3.48
N TYR A 183 -17.20 -4.20 4.08
CA TYR A 183 -16.41 -5.23 4.75
C TYR A 183 -17.15 -5.76 5.97
N SER A 184 -17.17 -7.09 6.12
CA SER A 184 -17.80 -7.75 7.27
C SER A 184 -16.79 -8.04 8.38
N GLY A 185 -17.28 -8.23 9.60
CA GLY A 185 -16.45 -8.66 10.73
C GLY A 185 -15.77 -10.02 10.49
N GLU A 186 -16.38 -10.91 9.71
CA GLU A 186 -15.78 -12.19 9.33
C GLU A 186 -14.58 -12.01 8.39
N GLN A 187 -14.68 -11.11 7.40
CA GLN A 187 -13.59 -10.80 6.48
C GLN A 187 -12.40 -10.17 7.21
N ILE A 188 -12.68 -9.22 8.12
CA ILE A 188 -11.66 -8.61 8.97
C ILE A 188 -11.04 -9.66 9.90
N GLY A 189 -11.87 -10.47 10.58
CA GLY A 189 -11.39 -11.52 11.47
C GLY A 189 -10.51 -12.55 10.76
N THR A 190 -10.80 -12.85 9.49
CA THR A 190 -9.98 -13.74 8.67
C THR A 190 -8.61 -13.13 8.38
N MET A 191 -8.55 -11.85 8.02
CA MET A 191 -7.26 -11.14 7.84
C MET A 191 -6.44 -11.13 9.14
N LEU A 192 -7.08 -10.82 10.28
CA LEU A 192 -6.41 -10.83 11.58
C LEU A 192 -5.82 -12.21 11.93
N ARG A 193 -6.56 -13.30 11.66
CA ARG A 193 -6.04 -14.66 11.84
C ARG A 193 -4.81 -14.91 10.97
N MET A 194 -4.87 -14.56 9.68
CA MET A 194 -3.72 -14.72 8.76
C MET A 194 -2.48 -13.98 9.26
N ILE A 195 -2.62 -12.72 9.68
CA ILE A 195 -1.52 -11.91 10.20
C ILE A 195 -0.91 -12.53 11.47
N ASN A 196 -1.75 -12.98 12.40
CA ASN A 196 -1.31 -13.52 13.69
C ASN A 196 -0.70 -14.91 13.57
N GLU A 197 -1.32 -15.82 12.84
CA GLU A 197 -0.87 -17.21 12.67
C GLU A 197 0.48 -17.28 11.95
N HIS A 198 0.70 -16.40 10.97
CA HIS A 198 1.97 -16.30 10.24
C HIS A 198 3.01 -15.41 10.90
N ARG A 199 2.71 -14.84 12.08
CA ARG A 199 3.63 -14.03 12.90
C ARG A 199 4.29 -12.90 12.10
N ILE A 200 3.50 -12.21 11.30
CA ILE A 200 3.99 -11.07 10.52
C ILE A 200 4.58 -10.04 11.47
N ASN A 201 5.79 -9.57 11.14
CA ASN A 201 6.53 -8.55 11.90
C ASN A 201 6.98 -7.37 11.03
N GLN A 202 6.59 -7.38 9.75
CA GLN A 202 6.82 -6.32 8.79
C GLN A 202 5.79 -5.21 8.97
N THR A 203 6.08 -4.03 8.41
CA THR A 203 5.05 -3.01 8.22
C THR A 203 3.96 -3.55 7.30
N VAL A 204 2.71 -3.36 7.72
CA VAL A 204 1.53 -3.79 6.95
C VAL A 204 0.69 -2.58 6.56
N THR A 205 0.14 -2.61 5.36
CA THR A 205 -0.96 -1.74 4.97
C THR A 205 -2.14 -2.57 4.48
N PHE A 206 -3.34 -2.11 4.77
CA PHE A 206 -4.57 -2.77 4.33
C PHE A 206 -5.21 -1.92 3.23
N PRO A 207 -5.06 -2.31 1.95
CA PRO A 207 -5.81 -1.69 0.85
C PRO A 207 -7.30 -1.98 1.00
N VAL A 208 -8.09 -0.93 1.19
CA VAL A 208 -9.55 -0.98 1.30
C VAL A 208 -10.17 -0.11 0.21
N ARG A 209 -11.18 -0.64 -0.48
CA ARG A 209 -11.82 0.08 -1.58
C ARG A 209 -12.76 1.14 -1.02
N ALA A 210 -12.65 2.37 -1.51
CA ALA A 210 -13.27 3.58 -0.96
C ALA A 210 -14.78 3.45 -0.73
N GLY A 211 -15.54 2.98 -1.73
CA GLY A 211 -16.99 2.84 -1.63
C GLY A 211 -17.45 1.82 -0.58
N LEU A 212 -16.68 0.74 -0.41
CA LEU A 212 -16.92 -0.27 0.62
C LEU A 212 -16.49 0.24 2.00
N ALA A 213 -15.28 0.79 2.09
CA ALA A 213 -14.68 1.29 3.32
C ALA A 213 -15.53 2.39 3.97
N ALA A 214 -16.14 3.26 3.16
CA ALA A 214 -17.05 4.30 3.63
C ALA A 214 -18.20 3.76 4.49
N ASN A 215 -18.61 2.51 4.28
CA ASN A 215 -19.68 1.87 5.06
C ASN A 215 -19.14 0.97 6.19
N SER A 216 -17.83 0.72 6.26
CA SER A 216 -17.23 -0.31 7.12
C SER A 216 -16.42 0.23 8.29
N GLN A 217 -16.67 1.47 8.72
CA GLN A 217 -15.84 2.14 9.72
C GLN A 217 -15.60 1.30 10.99
N PRO A 218 -16.60 0.69 11.65
CA PRO A 218 -16.36 -0.06 12.88
C PRO A 218 -15.34 -1.20 12.70
N VAL A 219 -15.51 -2.02 11.66
CA VAL A 219 -14.65 -3.20 11.44
C VAL A 219 -13.25 -2.83 10.94
N ILE A 220 -13.11 -1.72 10.19
CA ILE A 220 -11.80 -1.21 9.78
C ILE A 220 -11.03 -0.65 10.99
N LEU A 221 -11.71 0.04 11.90
CA LEU A 221 -11.08 0.53 13.13
C LEU A 221 -10.64 -0.63 14.03
N ASP A 222 -11.44 -1.70 14.10
CA ASP A 222 -11.05 -2.91 14.81
C ASP A 222 -9.81 -3.58 14.18
N LEU A 223 -9.77 -3.72 12.85
CA LEU A 223 -8.59 -4.22 12.13
C LEU A 223 -7.31 -3.46 12.55
N LEU A 224 -7.34 -2.13 12.44
CA LEU A 224 -6.18 -1.28 12.70
C LEU A 224 -5.79 -1.22 14.18
N ARG A 225 -6.74 -1.44 15.09
CA ARG A 225 -6.49 -1.54 16.53
C ARG A 225 -5.80 -2.86 16.86
N GLU A 226 -6.32 -3.97 16.36
CA GLU A 226 -5.79 -5.31 16.63
C GLU A 226 -4.41 -5.54 15.98
N THR A 227 -4.06 -4.77 14.95
CA THR A 227 -2.73 -4.81 14.31
C THR A 227 -1.84 -3.63 14.68
N SER A 228 -2.10 -2.91 15.78
CA SER A 228 -1.35 -1.72 16.15
C SER A 228 0.15 -1.96 16.39
N SER A 229 0.54 -3.21 16.69
CA SER A 229 1.93 -3.62 16.86
C SER A 229 2.76 -3.62 15.56
N LEU A 230 2.12 -3.64 14.38
CA LEU A 230 2.77 -3.80 13.07
C LEU A 230 3.09 -2.50 12.34
N ASN A 231 3.09 -1.36 13.05
CA ASN A 231 3.14 -0.02 12.44
C ASN A 231 2.18 0.09 11.24
N CYS A 232 0.95 -0.40 11.42
CA CYS A 232 0.04 -0.62 10.30
C CYS A 232 -0.65 0.67 9.83
N SER A 233 -0.97 0.70 8.54
CA SER A 233 -1.71 1.78 7.87
C SER A 233 -2.91 1.25 7.08
N MET A 234 -3.80 2.14 6.72
CA MET A 234 -4.88 1.92 5.76
C MET A 234 -4.48 2.55 4.43
N THR A 235 -4.68 1.85 3.32
CA THR A 235 -4.58 2.43 1.97
C THR A 235 -5.99 2.49 1.39
N VAL A 236 -6.56 3.68 1.24
CA VAL A 236 -7.86 3.84 0.61
C VAL A 236 -7.66 3.93 -0.90
N TRP A 237 -8.24 3.01 -1.67
CA TRP A 237 -8.15 3.02 -3.12
C TRP A 237 -9.51 3.04 -3.80
N SER A 238 -9.61 3.52 -5.04
CA SER A 238 -10.87 3.54 -5.79
C SER A 238 -10.64 3.47 -7.29
N SER A 239 -11.51 2.77 -8.02
CA SER A 239 -11.57 2.89 -9.47
C SER A 239 -12.25 4.20 -9.88
N GLU A 240 -11.99 4.67 -11.10
CA GLU A 240 -12.80 5.73 -11.71
C GLU A 240 -14.26 5.29 -11.80
N GLY A 241 -15.18 6.16 -11.39
CA GLY A 241 -16.63 5.91 -11.46
C GLY A 241 -17.21 5.08 -10.31
N ASP A 242 -16.39 4.62 -9.35
CA ASP A 242 -16.92 4.01 -8.12
C ASP A 242 -17.81 5.00 -7.36
N HIS A 243 -18.98 4.54 -6.91
CA HIS A 243 -19.81 5.31 -5.99
C HIS A 243 -19.13 5.39 -4.62
N VAL A 244 -19.12 6.56 -4.00
CA VAL A 244 -18.50 6.73 -2.67
C VAL A 244 -19.31 7.72 -1.84
N GLU A 245 -19.72 7.30 -0.65
CA GLU A 245 -20.30 8.17 0.37
C GLU A 245 -19.20 9.06 0.98
N VAL A 246 -18.88 10.16 0.31
CA VAL A 246 -17.74 11.06 0.61
C VAL A 246 -17.65 11.45 2.08
N ASN A 247 -18.77 11.83 2.71
CA ASN A 247 -18.78 12.24 4.11
C ASN A 247 -18.40 11.11 5.06
N ARG A 248 -18.84 9.88 4.78
CA ARG A 248 -18.52 8.72 5.60
C ARG A 248 -17.05 8.32 5.39
N LEU A 249 -16.57 8.31 4.16
CA LEU A 249 -15.16 8.04 3.87
C LEU A 249 -14.25 9.07 4.55
N ARG A 250 -14.58 10.36 4.44
CA ARG A 250 -13.86 11.44 5.13
C ARG A 250 -13.84 11.22 6.64
N ALA A 251 -14.97 10.87 7.24
CA ALA A 251 -15.04 10.59 8.68
C ALA A 251 -14.15 9.41 9.07
N LEU A 252 -14.14 8.32 8.29
CA LEU A 252 -13.24 7.19 8.49
C LEU A 252 -11.77 7.63 8.42
N ILE A 253 -11.36 8.32 7.36
CA ILE A 253 -9.97 8.79 7.17
C ILE A 253 -9.51 9.65 8.35
N LEU A 254 -10.35 10.60 8.79
CA LEU A 254 -10.01 11.47 9.92
C LEU A 254 -10.00 10.73 11.26
N THR A 255 -10.79 9.66 11.40
CA THR A 255 -10.79 8.82 12.61
C THR A 255 -9.56 7.93 12.67
N VAL A 256 -9.10 7.41 11.52
CA VAL A 256 -7.86 6.62 11.42
C VAL A 256 -6.62 7.48 11.60
N GLY A 257 -6.66 8.72 11.12
CA GLY A 257 -5.53 9.65 11.12
C GLY A 257 -4.87 9.75 9.75
N LEU A 258 -4.45 10.96 9.40
CA LEU A 258 -3.79 11.25 8.13
C LEU A 258 -2.38 10.64 8.06
N GLU A 259 -1.78 10.41 9.22
CA GLU A 259 -0.48 9.77 9.43
C GLU A 259 -0.51 8.25 9.34
N ARG A 260 -1.70 7.67 9.19
CA ARG A 260 -1.90 6.23 8.99
C ARG A 260 -2.74 5.90 7.77
N THR A 261 -3.05 6.90 6.93
CA THR A 261 -3.89 6.72 5.75
C THR A 261 -3.17 7.15 4.48
N TYR A 262 -2.96 6.20 3.57
CA TYR A 262 -2.62 6.49 2.18
C TYR A 262 -3.88 6.65 1.34
N LEU A 263 -3.84 7.53 0.34
CA LEU A 263 -4.96 7.82 -0.53
C LEU A 263 -4.57 7.61 -2.01
N ASP A 264 -5.14 6.58 -2.64
CA ASP A 264 -4.93 6.17 -4.02
C ASP A 264 -6.26 6.17 -4.78
N VAL A 265 -6.83 7.36 -4.96
CA VAL A 265 -8.17 7.55 -5.53
C VAL A 265 -8.16 8.55 -6.68
N PRO A 266 -9.16 8.53 -7.58
CA PRO A 266 -9.31 9.52 -8.62
C PRO A 266 -9.31 10.96 -8.09
N GLN A 267 -8.76 11.88 -8.87
CA GLN A 267 -8.56 13.28 -8.45
C GLN A 267 -9.88 13.96 -8.05
N ASP A 268 -11.00 13.62 -8.69
CA ASP A 268 -12.30 14.19 -8.38
C ASP A 268 -12.79 13.76 -6.99
N LEU A 269 -12.61 12.49 -6.62
CA LEU A 269 -12.92 11.98 -5.29
C LEU A 269 -11.99 12.60 -4.25
N ALA A 270 -10.68 12.64 -4.52
CA ALA A 270 -9.70 13.26 -3.63
C ALA A 270 -10.07 14.72 -3.31
N ALA A 271 -10.49 15.49 -4.33
CA ALA A 271 -10.90 16.88 -4.18
C ALA A 271 -12.18 17.04 -3.32
N LYS A 272 -13.14 16.12 -3.46
CA LYS A 272 -14.42 16.13 -2.70
C LYS A 272 -14.22 15.78 -1.22
N LEU A 273 -13.16 15.06 -0.85
CA LEU A 273 -12.91 14.67 0.54
C LEU A 273 -12.58 15.87 1.46
N HIS A 274 -12.11 16.99 0.90
CA HIS A 274 -11.75 18.20 1.66
C HIS A 274 -10.93 17.86 2.92
N LEU A 275 -9.88 17.05 2.74
CA LEU A 275 -8.96 16.69 3.82
C LEU A 275 -8.12 17.91 4.22
N PRO A 276 -7.66 17.98 5.48
CA PRO A 276 -6.74 19.03 5.91
C PRO A 276 -5.52 19.11 4.99
N PRO A 277 -5.04 20.32 4.66
CA PRO A 277 -3.83 20.46 3.86
C PRO A 277 -2.65 19.81 4.59
N PRO A 278 -1.58 19.41 3.87
CA PRO A 278 -0.33 19.05 4.52
C PRO A 278 0.08 20.18 5.47
N ASP A 279 0.52 19.81 6.69
CA ASP A 279 0.92 20.79 7.69
C ASP A 279 1.86 21.81 7.05
N ALA A 280 1.43 23.07 7.02
CA ALA A 280 2.31 24.16 6.66
C ALA A 280 3.42 24.14 7.70
N LYS A 281 4.67 23.90 7.27
CA LYS A 281 5.83 24.18 8.11
C LYS A 281 5.62 25.60 8.65
N LYS A 282 5.38 25.73 9.96
CA LYS A 282 5.44 27.05 10.61
C LYS A 282 6.87 27.52 10.39
N ASN A 283 7.04 28.49 9.50
CA ASN A 283 8.31 29.14 9.22
C ASN A 283 8.93 29.70 10.51
#